data_AF-A0A4R6ZR63-F1
#
_entry.id   AF-A0A4R6ZR63-F1
#
_cell.length_a   1.000
_cell.length_b   1.000
_cell.length_c   1.000
_cell.angle_alpha   90.00
_cell.angle_beta   90.00
_cell.angle_gamma   90.00
#
_symmetry.space_group_name_H-M   'P 1'
#
loop_
_entity.id
_entity.type
_entity.pdbx_description
1 polymer ?
#
loop_
_entity_poly.entity_id
_entity_poly.type
_entity_poly.pdbx_seq_one_letter_code
_entity_poly.pdbx_strand_id
1 'polypeptide(L)'
;MEFEPTSEKPSTSTGGSIVDYLNSQKQDSSITARKKLAAQYGIANYTGTAAQNITLLNKLKASSAPKPTVPTNPFAGKKLASKVNGLRFYNKPSWADKDVVGTVNKGVGFPTVLAKVNVAGSPQYKVQNSKGATFYITASDKYVELKAK
;
A
#
# COMPACT_ATOMS: atom_id res chain seq x y z
N MET A 1 -30.55 32.67 42.16
CA MET A 1 -30.29 32.65 40.72
C MET A 1 -29.09 31.76 40.51
N GLU A 2 -29.28 30.54 40.04
CA GLU A 2 -28.18 29.75 39.47
C GLU A 2 -28.76 28.90 38.35
N PHE A 3 -28.13 29.03 37.19
CA PHE A 3 -28.62 28.56 35.89
C PHE A 3 -28.50 27.03 35.74
N GLU A 4 -29.42 26.51 34.93
CA GLU A 4 -29.69 25.12 34.57
C GLU A 4 -28.56 24.37 33.81
N PRO A 5 -28.72 23.04 33.57
CA PRO A 5 -27.66 22.03 33.53
C PRO A 5 -27.07 21.82 32.13
N THR A 6 -25.84 21.30 32.03
CA THR A 6 -25.36 20.73 30.76
C THR A 6 -24.51 19.46 30.93
N SER A 7 -25.03 18.43 30.25
CA SER A 7 -24.28 17.39 29.53
C SER A 7 -23.71 16.24 30.35
N GLU A 8 -24.63 15.32 30.67
CA GLU A 8 -24.39 13.88 30.57
C GLU A 8 -23.47 13.54 29.39
N LYS A 9 -22.41 12.75 29.64
CA LYS A 9 -22.44 11.29 29.38
C LYS A 9 -21.02 10.72 29.52
N PRO A 10 -20.78 9.77 30.43
CA PRO A 10 -19.55 8.99 30.39
C PRO A 10 -19.54 8.21 29.07
N SER A 11 -18.56 8.46 28.20
CA SER A 11 -18.37 7.70 26.97
C SER A 11 -17.77 6.32 27.29
N THR A 12 -18.55 5.51 27.99
CA THR A 12 -18.41 4.05 27.94
C THR A 12 -18.75 3.64 26.52
N SER A 13 -17.74 3.58 25.65
CA SER A 13 -17.88 3.11 24.27
C SER A 13 -18.08 1.58 24.27
N THR A 14 -19.25 1.17 24.74
CA THR A 14 -19.80 -0.17 24.66
C THR A 14 -19.92 -0.58 23.18
N GLY A 15 -19.10 -1.55 22.77
CA GLY A 15 -19.50 -2.56 21.78
C GLY A 15 -19.81 -2.11 20.35
N GLY A 16 -19.10 -1.14 19.79
CA GLY A 16 -19.10 -0.97 18.32
C GLY A 16 -18.14 -1.97 17.70
N SER A 17 -18.61 -3.02 17.03
CA SER A 17 -17.70 -3.88 16.28
C SER A 17 -17.11 -3.09 15.11
N ILE A 18 -15.78 -3.07 15.00
CA ILE A 18 -15.08 -2.58 13.82
C ILE A 18 -15.61 -3.23 12.53
N VAL A 19 -16.09 -4.47 12.62
CA VAL A 19 -16.68 -5.24 11.53
C VAL A 19 -18.00 -4.62 11.07
N ASP A 20 -18.89 -4.26 12.00
CA ASP A 20 -20.18 -3.64 11.68
C ASP A 20 -20.00 -2.26 11.06
N TYR A 21 -19.06 -1.48 11.60
CA TYR A 21 -18.71 -0.19 11.03
C TYR A 21 -18.21 -0.34 9.59
N LEU A 22 -17.29 -1.27 9.31
CA LEU A 22 -16.78 -1.50 7.95
C LEU A 22 -17.85 -2.03 7.00
N ASN A 23 -18.69 -2.96 7.44
CA ASN A 23 -19.81 -3.47 6.65
C ASN A 23 -20.82 -2.34 6.31
N SER A 24 -21.06 -1.40 7.23
CA SER A 24 -21.92 -0.23 6.98
C SER A 24 -21.37 0.68 5.87
N GLN A 25 -20.05 0.79 5.77
CA GLN A 25 -19.35 1.54 4.74
C GLN A 25 -19.16 0.75 3.43
N LYS A 26 -19.73 -0.47 3.33
CA LYS A 26 -19.49 -1.43 2.23
C LYS A 26 -18.01 -1.76 2.01
N GLN A 27 -17.24 -1.78 3.10
CA GLN A 27 -15.82 -2.11 3.09
C GLN A 27 -15.57 -3.54 3.54
N ASP A 28 -14.45 -4.13 3.10
CA ASP A 28 -13.98 -5.43 3.57
C ASP A 28 -13.65 -5.37 5.07
N SER A 29 -14.34 -6.19 5.87
CA SER A 29 -14.19 -6.32 7.32
C SER A 29 -13.24 -7.45 7.74
N SER A 30 -12.55 -8.08 6.77
CA SER A 30 -11.53 -9.11 7.02
C SER A 30 -10.40 -8.61 7.91
N ILE A 31 -9.76 -9.52 8.64
CA ILE A 31 -8.58 -9.19 9.46
C ILE A 31 -7.46 -8.62 8.58
N THR A 32 -7.28 -9.10 7.35
CA THR A 32 -6.28 -8.58 6.41
C THR A 32 -6.57 -7.12 6.04
N ALA A 33 -7.83 -6.77 5.76
CA ALA A 33 -8.23 -5.40 5.48
C ALA A 33 -8.06 -4.51 6.72
N ARG A 34 -8.55 -4.95 7.89
CA ARG A 34 -8.37 -4.23 9.16
C ARG A 34 -6.91 -4.03 9.53
N LYS A 35 -6.05 -5.01 9.28
CA LYS A 35 -4.59 -4.89 9.49
C LYS A 35 -3.96 -3.83 8.60
N LYS A 36 -4.38 -3.74 7.34
CA LYS A 36 -3.93 -2.69 6.42
C LYS A 36 -4.40 -1.31 6.90
N LEU A 37 -5.66 -1.19 7.32
CA LEU A 37 -6.22 0.04 7.89
C LEU A 37 -5.46 0.45 9.16
N ALA A 38 -5.30 -0.49 10.09
CA ALA A 38 -4.56 -0.30 11.33
C ALA A 38 -3.15 0.25 11.06
N ALA A 39 -2.41 -0.34 10.10
CA ALA A 39 -1.10 0.15 9.71
C ALA A 39 -1.12 1.60 9.18
N GLN A 40 -2.17 2.00 8.45
CA GLN A 40 -2.32 3.39 7.96
C GLN A 40 -2.51 4.39 9.11
N TYR A 41 -3.23 4.00 10.15
CA TYR A 41 -3.44 4.84 11.34
C TYR A 41 -2.35 4.67 12.41
N GLY A 42 -1.23 4.03 12.07
CA GLY A 42 -0.07 3.87 12.96
C GLY A 42 -0.24 2.77 14.02
N ILE A 43 -1.24 1.89 13.89
CA ILE A 43 -1.44 0.74 14.78
C ILE A 43 -0.61 -0.43 14.24
N ALA A 44 0.61 -0.55 14.77
CA ALA A 44 1.51 -1.66 14.46
C ALA A 44 1.02 -2.98 15.07
N ASN A 45 1.45 -4.11 14.49
CA ASN A 45 1.19 -5.47 15.00
C ASN A 45 -0.31 -5.77 15.24
N TYR A 46 -1.17 -5.27 14.35
CA TYR A 46 -2.60 -5.54 14.42
C TYR A 46 -2.90 -7.03 14.25
N THR A 47 -3.45 -7.65 15.29
CA THR A 47 -3.89 -9.05 15.37
C THR A 47 -5.40 -9.17 15.52
N GLY A 48 -6.11 -8.04 15.70
CA GLY A 48 -7.56 -7.99 15.82
C GLY A 48 -8.08 -8.11 17.25
N THR A 49 -7.24 -7.83 18.25
CA THR A 49 -7.66 -7.84 19.66
C THR A 49 -8.75 -6.80 19.91
N ALA A 50 -9.56 -7.01 20.95
CA ALA A 50 -10.63 -6.09 21.31
C ALA A 50 -10.13 -4.64 21.47
N ALA A 51 -9.00 -4.46 22.17
CA ALA A 51 -8.36 -3.16 22.34
C ALA A 51 -7.96 -2.53 21.00
N GLN A 52 -7.33 -3.29 20.10
CA GLN A 52 -6.93 -2.80 18.77
C GLN A 52 -8.15 -2.43 17.90
N ASN A 53 -9.23 -3.19 18.00
CA ASN A 53 -10.48 -2.93 17.28
C ASN A 53 -11.12 -1.62 17.76
N ILE A 54 -11.12 -1.37 19.07
CA ILE A 54 -11.62 -0.13 19.67
C ILE A 54 -10.75 1.05 19.23
N THR A 55 -9.42 0.93 19.31
CA THR A 55 -8.50 2.00 18.87
C THR A 55 -8.70 2.33 17.39
N LEU A 56 -8.78 1.33 16.52
CA LEU A 56 -9.02 1.53 15.09
C LEU A 56 -10.38 2.18 14.82
N LEU A 57 -11.43 1.73 15.50
CA LEU A 57 -12.77 2.30 15.35
C LEU A 57 -12.81 3.77 15.77
N ASN A 58 -12.18 4.13 16.88
CA ASN A 58 -12.12 5.52 17.33
C ASN A 58 -11.36 6.41 16.34
N LYS A 59 -10.27 5.90 15.74
CA LYS A 59 -9.53 6.63 14.69
C LYS A 59 -10.37 6.83 13.43
N LEU A 60 -11.15 5.82 13.02
CA LEU A 60 -12.06 5.90 11.88
C LEU A 60 -13.21 6.87 12.12
N LYS A 61 -13.81 6.87 13.32
CA LYS A 61 -14.90 7.80 13.69
C LYS A 61 -14.41 9.24 13.89
N ALA A 62 -13.23 9.44 14.47
CA ALA A 62 -12.66 10.77 14.70
C ALA A 62 -12.17 11.44 13.40
N SER A 63 -11.83 10.63 12.38
CA SER A 63 -11.48 11.13 11.06
C SER A 63 -12.74 11.11 10.19
N SER A 64 -13.57 12.16 10.25
CA SER A 64 -14.68 12.37 9.30
C SER A 64 -14.14 12.46 7.86
N ALA A 65 -13.91 11.29 7.24
CA ALA A 65 -13.33 11.04 5.91
C ALA A 65 -11.91 11.61 5.67
N PRO A 66 -10.93 10.73 5.41
CA PRO A 66 -10.79 10.24 4.04
C PRO A 66 -10.99 8.72 3.97
N LYS A 67 -11.69 8.29 2.92
CA LYS A 67 -11.75 6.91 2.43
C LYS A 67 -10.38 6.26 2.56
N PRO A 68 -10.27 5.05 3.12
CA PRO A 68 -8.99 4.41 3.28
C PRO A 68 -8.37 4.20 1.91
N THR A 69 -7.35 5.00 1.64
CA THR A 69 -6.36 4.70 0.64
C THR A 69 -5.62 3.51 1.21
N VAL A 70 -6.16 2.28 1.00
CA VAL A 70 -5.34 1.06 0.75
C VAL A 70 -4.05 1.59 0.16
N PRO A 71 -2.83 1.36 0.69
CA PRO A 71 -1.63 1.95 0.12
C PRO A 71 -1.66 1.64 -1.38
N THR A 72 -2.14 2.63 -2.15
CA THR A 72 -2.56 2.38 -3.51
C THR A 72 -1.23 2.41 -4.15
N ASN A 73 -0.68 1.23 -4.42
CA ASN A 73 0.53 1.14 -5.17
C ASN A 73 0.31 2.10 -6.35
N PRO A 74 1.05 3.21 -6.46
CA PRO A 74 0.74 4.27 -7.42
C PRO A 74 0.95 3.78 -8.87
N PHE A 75 1.44 2.55 -8.99
CA PHE A 75 1.64 1.79 -10.20
C PHE A 75 0.63 0.65 -10.40
N ALA A 76 -0.42 0.56 -9.57
CA ALA A 76 -1.52 -0.37 -9.77
C ALA A 76 -2.19 -0.09 -11.13
N GLY A 77 -2.40 -1.13 -11.93
CA GLY A 77 -2.89 -0.98 -13.31
C GLY A 77 -1.86 -0.38 -14.28
N LYS A 78 -0.60 -0.23 -13.87
CA LYS A 78 0.50 0.17 -14.76
C LYS A 78 1.43 -1.00 -15.02
N LYS A 79 1.86 -1.11 -16.28
CA LYS A 79 2.98 -1.97 -16.72
C LYS A 79 4.22 -1.11 -16.95
N LEU A 80 5.39 -1.70 -16.76
CA LEU A 80 6.65 -1.06 -17.10
C LEU A 80 7.11 -1.58 -18.46
N ALA A 81 7.49 -0.68 -19.36
CA ALA A 81 8.11 -1.03 -20.63
C ALA A 81 9.50 -0.39 -20.75
N SER A 82 10.43 -1.09 -21.39
CA SER A 82 11.73 -0.54 -21.74
C SER A 82 11.62 0.40 -22.94
N LYS A 83 12.35 1.52 -22.90
CA LYS A 83 12.52 2.45 -24.02
C LYS A 83 13.73 2.10 -24.91
N VAL A 84 14.61 1.22 -24.42
CA VAL A 84 15.88 0.84 -25.07
C VAL A 84 15.98 -0.68 -25.23
N ASN A 85 16.83 -1.12 -26.16
CA ASN A 85 17.16 -2.54 -26.30
C ASN A 85 18.20 -2.96 -25.26
N GLY A 86 18.16 -4.22 -24.81
CA GLY A 86 19.14 -4.75 -23.87
C GLY A 86 19.11 -4.15 -22.47
N LEU A 87 17.97 -3.61 -22.00
CA LEU A 87 17.89 -3.01 -20.66
C LEU A 87 17.96 -4.09 -19.57
N ARG A 88 18.95 -3.99 -18.69
CA ARG A 88 19.20 -4.96 -17.62
C ARG A 88 18.15 -4.91 -16.51
N PHE A 89 17.81 -6.07 -15.97
CA PHE A 89 17.04 -6.23 -14.74
C PHE A 89 17.72 -7.22 -13.79
N TYR A 90 17.43 -7.08 -12.50
CA TYR A 90 18.17 -7.67 -11.40
C TYR A 90 17.28 -8.53 -10.49
N ASN A 91 17.87 -9.53 -9.81
CA ASN A 91 17.13 -10.41 -8.89
C ASN A 91 16.83 -9.75 -7.53
N LYS A 92 17.61 -8.72 -7.18
CA LYS A 92 17.54 -8.00 -5.91
C LYS A 92 17.84 -6.51 -6.14
N PRO A 93 17.54 -5.63 -5.18
CA PRO A 93 17.75 -4.19 -5.36
C PRO A 93 19.24 -3.85 -5.35
N SER A 94 19.85 -3.87 -6.54
CA SER A 94 21.29 -3.83 -6.75
C SER A 94 21.60 -3.27 -8.14
N TRP A 95 22.80 -2.70 -8.29
CA TRP A 95 23.37 -2.30 -9.58
C TRP A 95 24.57 -3.16 -9.99
N ALA A 96 24.91 -4.18 -9.21
CA ALA A 96 26.06 -5.04 -9.47
C ALA A 96 25.77 -6.02 -10.61
N ASP A 97 26.76 -6.25 -11.48
CA ASP A 97 26.62 -7.13 -12.64
C ASP A 97 26.28 -8.58 -12.24
N LYS A 98 26.78 -9.06 -11.10
CA LYS A 98 26.48 -10.38 -10.56
C LYS A 98 24.99 -10.62 -10.25
N ASP A 99 24.21 -9.55 -10.11
CA ASP A 99 22.81 -9.61 -9.74
C ASP A 99 21.88 -9.46 -10.95
N VAL A 100 22.46 -9.25 -12.15
CA VAL A 100 21.74 -9.19 -13.42
C VAL A 100 21.21 -10.58 -13.74
N VAL A 101 19.90 -10.67 -13.96
CA VAL A 101 19.23 -11.93 -14.33
C VAL A 101 18.97 -12.00 -15.83
N GLY A 102 18.92 -10.84 -16.49
CA GLY A 102 18.73 -10.76 -17.92
C GLY A 102 18.49 -9.35 -18.41
N THR A 103 18.06 -9.26 -19.66
CA THR A 103 17.76 -7.99 -20.34
C THR A 103 16.39 -8.01 -21.00
N VAL A 104 15.75 -6.85 -21.11
CA VAL A 104 14.52 -6.64 -21.87
C VAL A 104 14.77 -5.69 -23.05
N ASN A 105 14.13 -5.96 -24.17
CA ASN A 105 14.22 -5.10 -25.36
C ASN A 105 13.18 -3.98 -25.35
N LYS A 106 13.34 -3.01 -26.25
CA LYS A 106 12.44 -1.86 -26.38
C LYS A 106 11.00 -2.33 -26.58
N GLY A 107 10.07 -1.72 -25.84
CA GLY A 107 8.65 -2.07 -25.83
C GLY A 107 8.29 -3.27 -24.94
N VAL A 108 9.28 -4.08 -24.53
CA VAL A 108 9.10 -5.22 -23.62
C VAL A 108 9.37 -4.79 -22.19
N GLY A 109 8.69 -5.41 -21.23
CA GLY A 109 8.96 -5.19 -19.83
C GLY A 109 8.05 -6.02 -18.94
N PHE A 110 7.62 -5.44 -17.82
CA PHE A 110 6.94 -6.14 -16.75
C PHE A 110 5.47 -5.72 -16.64
N PRO A 111 4.53 -6.67 -16.55
CA PRO A 111 3.10 -6.38 -16.49
C PRO A 111 2.67 -5.71 -15.18
N THR A 112 3.44 -5.88 -14.10
CA THR A 112 3.11 -5.38 -12.78
C THR A 112 4.30 -4.64 -12.19
N VAL A 113 4.06 -3.43 -11.72
CA VAL A 113 5.02 -2.66 -10.92
C VAL A 113 4.50 -2.62 -9.49
N LEU A 114 5.31 -3.02 -8.52
CA LEU A 114 4.90 -3.17 -7.11
C LEU A 114 5.30 -1.97 -6.25
N ALA A 115 6.45 -1.36 -6.53
CA ALA A 115 6.99 -0.25 -5.76
C ALA A 115 8.15 0.43 -6.49
N LYS A 116 8.54 1.62 -6.02
CA LYS A 116 9.81 2.28 -6.35
C LYS A 116 10.71 2.23 -5.12
N VAL A 117 11.96 1.80 -5.29
CA VAL A 117 12.96 1.64 -4.23
C VAL A 117 14.21 2.46 -4.57
N ASN A 118 14.90 3.02 -3.58
CA ASN A 118 16.16 3.72 -3.80
C ASN A 118 17.33 2.76 -3.53
N VAL A 119 18.24 2.60 -4.51
CA VAL A 119 19.37 1.68 -4.43
C VAL A 119 20.64 2.46 -4.70
N ALA A 120 21.46 2.65 -3.67
CA ALA A 120 22.72 3.40 -3.76
C ALA A 120 22.56 4.79 -4.43
N GLY A 121 21.49 5.52 -4.09
CA GLY A 121 21.21 6.86 -4.63
C GLY A 121 20.52 6.88 -6.00
N SER A 122 20.32 5.73 -6.64
CA SER A 122 19.59 5.61 -7.90
C SER A 122 18.28 4.83 -7.74
N PRO A 123 17.15 5.34 -8.24
CA PRO A 123 15.87 4.67 -8.05
C PRO A 123 15.70 3.46 -8.99
N GLN A 124 15.09 2.40 -8.46
CA GLN A 124 14.66 1.20 -9.18
C GLN A 124 13.17 0.93 -8.96
N TYR A 125 12.52 0.30 -9.92
CA TYR A 125 11.20 -0.29 -9.75
C TYR A 125 11.32 -1.74 -9.30
N LYS A 126 10.59 -2.09 -8.25
CA LYS A 126 10.27 -3.48 -7.91
C LYS A 126 9.12 -3.91 -8.82
N VAL A 127 9.36 -4.87 -9.68
CA VAL A 127 8.42 -5.33 -10.71
C VAL A 127 8.16 -6.82 -10.58
N GLN A 128 7.06 -7.30 -11.17
CA GLN A 128 6.71 -8.71 -11.18
C GLN A 128 6.38 -9.15 -12.60
N ASN A 129 6.91 -10.32 -13.00
CA ASN A 129 6.57 -10.92 -14.29
C ASN A 129 5.21 -11.64 -14.23
N SER A 130 4.73 -12.14 -15.37
CA SER A 130 3.48 -12.91 -15.47
C SER A 130 3.48 -14.21 -14.65
N LYS A 131 4.65 -14.76 -14.32
CA LYS A 131 4.83 -15.95 -13.48
C LYS A 131 4.85 -15.65 -11.98
N GLY A 132 4.72 -14.37 -11.59
CA GLY A 132 4.76 -13.96 -10.20
C GLY A 132 6.18 -13.77 -9.62
N ALA A 133 7.24 -13.94 -10.41
CA ALA A 133 8.60 -13.68 -9.96
C ALA A 133 8.89 -12.18 -9.89
N THR A 134 9.55 -11.76 -8.81
CA THR A 134 9.89 -10.36 -8.53
C THR A 134 11.28 -10.02 -9.05
N PHE A 135 11.42 -8.88 -9.71
CA PHE A 135 12.68 -8.35 -10.21
C PHE A 135 12.82 -6.85 -9.92
N TYR A 136 14.00 -6.33 -10.18
CA TYR A 136 14.34 -4.93 -10.01
C TYR A 136 14.91 -4.37 -11.30
N ILE A 137 14.50 -3.16 -11.68
CA ILE A 137 14.92 -2.52 -12.93
C ILE A 137 15.00 -1.01 -12.73
N THR A 138 15.82 -0.31 -13.50
CA THR A 138 15.95 1.15 -13.37
C THR A 138 14.60 1.87 -13.42
N ALA A 139 14.42 2.87 -12.55
CA ALA A 139 13.25 3.73 -12.54
C ALA A 139 13.49 5.09 -13.23
N SER A 140 14.55 5.18 -14.04
CA SER A 140 14.85 6.39 -14.81
C SER A 140 13.97 6.47 -16.06
N ASP A 141 13.25 7.58 -16.21
CA ASP A 141 12.38 7.85 -17.36
C ASP A 141 13.14 7.91 -18.71
N LYS A 142 14.48 8.00 -18.66
CA LYS A 142 15.34 7.88 -19.85
C LYS A 142 15.26 6.48 -20.46
N TYR A 143 15.19 5.44 -19.63
CA TYR A 143 15.32 4.04 -20.05
C TYR A 143 14.00 3.26 -19.97
N VAL A 144 13.08 3.68 -19.10
CA VAL A 144 11.80 3.00 -18.91
C VAL A 144 10.65 3.97 -19.00
N GLU A 145 9.45 3.43 -19.24
CA GLU A 145 8.19 4.16 -19.18
C GLU A 145 7.14 3.32 -18.47
N LEU A 146 6.26 3.99 -17.72
CA LEU A 146 5.07 3.38 -17.15
C LEU A 146 3.91 3.57 -18.13
N LYS A 147 3.29 2.47 -18.54
CA LYS A 147 2.11 2.45 -19.42
C LYS A 147 0.89 1.95 -18.65
N ALA A 148 -0.27 2.47 -18.98
CA ALA A 148 -1.52 1.85 -18.52
C ALA A 148 -1.57 0.39 -19.03
N LYS A 149 -2.08 -0.50 -18.18
CA LYS A 149 -2.28 -1.90 -18.51
C LYS A 149 -3.45 -2.06 -19.47
#